data_AF-A0A817JPZ8-F1
#
_entry.id   AF-A0A817JPZ8-F1
#
_cell.length_a   1.000
_cell.length_b   1.000
_cell.length_c   1.000
_cell.angle_alpha   90.00
_cell.angle_beta   90.00
_cell.angle_gamma   90.00
#
_symmetry.space_group_name_H-M   'P 1'
#
loop_
_entity.id
_entity.type
_entity.pdbx_description
1 polymer ?
#
loop_
_entity_poly.entity_id
_entity_poly.type
_entity_poly.pdbx_seq_one_letter_code
_entity_poly.pdbx_strand_id
1 'polypeptide(L)' 'GDEEAQTIDENYCKTLEYGLPSTEGSSIGIDRLTMILTNSKNIKISYIHFVNFYYSYRY' A
#
# COMPACT_ATOMS: atom_id res chain seq x y z
N GLY A 1 26.71 3.00 -4.98
CA GLY A 1 25.73 4.10 -5.08
C GLY A 1 24.45 3.56 -4.51
N ASP A 2 23.79 4.32 -3.64
CA ASP A 2 22.55 3.88 -3.01
C ASP A 2 21.40 4.09 -4.02
N GLU A 3 20.93 3.01 -4.64
CA GLU A 3 19.91 3.01 -5.70
C GLU A 3 18.50 3.28 -5.16
N GLU A 4 18.32 3.18 -3.84
CA GLU A 4 17.03 3.35 -3.15
C GLU A 4 16.96 4.68 -2.39
N ALA A 5 18.05 5.46 -2.39
CA ALA A 5 18.11 6.76 -1.75
C ALA A 5 17.18 7.75 -2.46
N GLN A 6 16.29 8.35 -1.67
CA GLN A 6 15.45 9.44 -2.15
C GLN A 6 16.30 10.69 -2.41
N THR A 7 16.09 11.33 -3.56
CA THR A 7 16.65 12.65 -3.85
C THR A 7 15.92 13.72 -3.04
N ILE A 8 16.62 14.79 -2.67
CA ILE A 8 16.02 15.90 -1.93
C ILE A 8 14.92 16.57 -2.77
N ASP A 9 13.72 16.64 -2.20
CA ASP A 9 12.60 17.41 -2.76
C ASP A 9 12.45 18.73 -1.99
N GLU A 10 13.03 19.79 -2.54
CA GLU A 10 12.97 21.14 -1.95
C GLU A 10 11.53 21.69 -1.90
N ASN A 11 10.64 21.23 -2.78
CA ASN A 11 9.25 21.68 -2.81
C ASN A 11 8.44 21.02 -1.69
N TYR A 12 8.69 19.74 -1.40
CA TYR A 12 8.16 19.07 -0.23
C TYR A 12 8.59 19.78 1.06
N CYS A 13 9.88 20.12 1.19
CA CYS A 13 10.40 20.86 2.35
C CYS A 13 9.74 22.24 2.51
N LYS A 14 9.64 23.03 1.43
CA LYS A 14 8.93 24.32 1.46
C LYS A 14 7.48 24.18 1.91
N THR A 15 6.79 23.12 1.47
CA THR A 15 5.40 22.87 1.85
C THR A 15 5.26 22.55 3.35
N LEU A 16 6.25 21.87 3.95
CA LEU A 16 6.30 21.65 5.40
C LEU A 16 6.55 22.95 6.18
N GLU A 17 7.34 23.89 5.64
CA GLU A 17 7.59 25.21 6.24
C GLU A 17 6.33 26.08 6.30
N TYR A 18 5.41 25.94 5.33
CA TYR A 18 4.10 26.61 5.36
C TYR A 18 3.14 26.06 6.43
N GLY A 19 3.53 24.98 7.12
CA GLY A 19 2.79 24.39 8.22
C GLY A 19 1.92 23.22 7.75
N LEU A 20 2.44 22.01 7.90
CA LEU A 20 1.62 20.81 7.81
C LEU A 20 0.74 20.74 9.09
N PRO A 21 -0.60 20.85 8.99
CA PRO A 21 -1.46 20.60 10.15
C PRO A 21 -1.27 19.14 10.60
N SER A 22 -1.56 18.82 11.87
CA SER A 22 -1.46 17.48 12.45
C SER A 22 -2.00 16.41 11.49
N THR A 23 -1.12 15.78 10.71
CA THR A 23 -1.48 14.84 9.64
C THR A 23 -0.91 13.48 10.00
N GLU A 24 -1.78 12.48 10.09
CA GLU A 24 -1.39 11.10 10.29
C GLU A 24 -1.54 10.36 8.95
N GLY A 25 -0.46 9.80 8.44
CA GLY A 25 -0.45 9.03 7.21
C GLY A 25 -0.42 7.53 7.51
N SER A 26 -1.48 6.80 7.15
CA SER A 26 -1.50 5.34 7.23
C SER A 26 -1.52 4.75 5.82
N SER A 27 -0.55 3.88 5.54
CA SER A 27 -0.50 3.09 4.31
C SER A 27 -0.69 1.61 4.66
N ILE A 28 -1.67 0.97 4.03
CA ILE A 28 -1.90 -0.48 4.16
C ILE A 28 -1.71 -1.16 2.81
N GLY A 29 -0.85 -2.19 2.80
CA GLY A 29 -0.61 -2.99 1.60
C GLY A 29 -1.78 -3.96 1.36
N ILE A 30 -2.60 -3.68 0.35
CA ILE A 30 -3.77 -4.51 -0.01
C ILE A 30 -3.33 -5.94 -0.38
N ASP A 31 -2.20 -6.10 -1.05
CA ASP A 31 -1.65 -7.43 -1.38
C ASP A 31 -1.36 -8.25 -0.12
N ARG A 32 -0.75 -7.63 0.89
CA ARG A 32 -0.45 -8.31 2.17
C ARG A 32 -1.72 -8.57 2.99
N LEU A 33 -2.67 -7.64 2.95
CA LEU A 33 -3.98 -7.82 3.59
C LEU A 33 -4.72 -9.02 2.99
N THR A 34 -4.81 -9.10 1.67
CA THR A 34 -5.47 -10.24 1.00
C THR A 34 -4.74 -11.55 1.29
N MET A 35 -3.40 -11.56 1.38
CA MET A 35 -2.64 -12.77 1.71
C MET A 35 -2.97 -13.31 3.11
N ILE A 36 -3.10 -12.43 4.10
CA ILE A 36 -3.48 -12.80 5.46
C ILE A 36 -4.92 -13.32 5.49
N LEU A 37 -5.84 -12.61 4.83
CA LEU A 37 -7.26 -12.99 4.79
C LEU A 37 -7.51 -14.31 4.05
N THR A 38 -6.68 -14.63 3.06
CA THR A 38 -6.78 -15.87 2.27
C THR A 38 -5.81 -16.96 2.73
N ASN A 39 -5.09 -16.75 3.85
CA ASN A 39 -4.03 -17.62 4.38
C ASN A 39 -3.03 -18.12 3.29
N SER A 40 -2.75 -17.27 2.32
CA SER A 40 -1.95 -17.61 1.14
C SER A 40 -0.56 -16.99 1.23
N LYS A 41 0.49 -17.82 1.25
CA LYS A 41 1.90 -17.37 1.30
C LYS A 41 2.43 -16.80 -0.02
N ASN A 42 1.61 -16.79 -1.08
CA ASN A 42 1.98 -16.30 -2.40
C ASN A 42 0.96 -15.24 -2.86
N ILE A 43 1.45 -14.05 -3.25
CA ILE A 43 0.62 -12.91 -3.72
C ILE A 43 -0.26 -13.32 -4.90
N LYS A 44 0.24 -14.13 -5.84
CA LYS A 44 -0.54 -14.56 -7.01
C LYS A 44 -1.72 -15.44 -6.62
N ILE A 45 -1.51 -16.34 -5.65
CA ILE A 45 -2.57 -17.22 -5.14
C ILE A 45 -3.60 -16.37 -4.39
N SER A 46 -3.16 -15.47 -3.53
CA SER A 46 -4.05 -14.53 -2.82
C SER A 46 -4.96 -13.76 -3.78
N TYR A 47 -4.41 -13.23 -4.87
CA TYR A 47 -5.19 -12.50 -5.88
C TYR A 47 -6.26 -13.38 -6.54
N ILE A 48 -5.91 -14.62 -6.90
CA ILE A 48 -6.85 -15.59 -7.48
C ILE A 48 -7.97 -15.94 -6.48
N HIS A 49 -7.63 -16.14 -5.21
CA HIS A 49 -8.62 -16.39 -4.16
C HIS A 49 -9.54 -15.19 -3.93
N PHE A 50 -9.01 -13.97 -3.95
CA PHE A 50 -9.80 -12.74 -3.85
C PHE A 50 -10.76 -12.58 -5.03
N VAL A 51 -10.29 -12.82 -6.25
CA VAL A 51 -11.12 -12.77 -7.46
C VAL A 51 -12.23 -13.83 -7.38
N ASN A 52 -11.89 -15.08 -7.04
CA ASN A 52 -12.90 -16.15 -6.88
C ASN A 52 -13.92 -15.84 -5.79
N PHE A 53 -13.49 -15.28 -4.65
CA PHE A 53 -14.38 -14.83 -3.58
C PHE A 53 -15.32 -13.71 -4.06
N TYR A 54 -14.79 -12.73 -4.79
CA TYR A 54 -15.58 -11.64 -5.34
C TYR A 54 -16.63 -12.13 -6.36
N TYR A 55 -16.27 -13.08 -7.23
CA TYR A 55 -17.21 -13.72 -8.15
C TYR A 55 -18.25 -14.58 -7.42
N SER A 56 -17.86 -15.29 -6.34
CA SER A 56 -18.77 -16.11 -5.53
C SER A 56 -19.76 -15.29 -4.71
N TYR A 57 -19.48 -14.02 -4.42
CA TYR A 57 -20.42 -13.11 -3.73
C TYR A 57 -21.34 -12.35 -4.70
N ARG A 58 -21.06 -12.44 -6.00
CA ARG A 58 -21.84 -11.76 -7.03
C ARG A 58 -22.89 -12.67 -7.68
N TYR A 59 -23.00 -13.92 -7.22
CA TYR A 59 -24.00 -14.91 -7.60
C TYR A 59 -24.49 -15.70 -6.39
#